data_AF-A0A5C1PXU0-F1
#
_entry.id   AF-A0A5C1PXU0-F1
#
_cell.length_a   1.000
_cell.length_b   1.000
_cell.length_c   1.000
_cell.angle_alpha   90.00
_cell.angle_beta   90.00
_cell.angle_gamma   90.00
#
_symmetry.space_group_name_H-M   'P 1'
#
loop_
_entity.id
_entity.type
_entity.pdbx_description
1 polymer ?
#
loop_
_entity_poly.entity_id
_entity_poly.type
_entity_poly.pdbx_seq_one_letter_code
_entity_poly.pdbx_strand_id
1 'polypeptide(L)'
;MKDPRTPSRRARMAVALAFTAALAACGGGGDDEAATSGSGATAEGVYGGTLTGSSSNAFQLLVLENGEFWALYGIPSASTFGVTGFLQGAGTSSNGTFTAASTKDFGFIPAVSGTTNASYNASAKTIAGTVRFASGSVGFSGGPIAGSLYSYDSAASLSTVAGTWITTGLTGESVTLSIAASTGAFTASSSLGCNFAGTVLPRPSGKNVFNVSLTFGPAPCALPGQAAAGIAVAYPVGTGQTQLLVAVTDASRTVGTAIVGVR
;
A
#
# COMPACT_ATOMS: atom_id res chain seq x y z
N MET A 1 -24.50 -4.28 -103.34
CA MET A 1 -24.98 -5.63 -103.72
C MET A 1 -25.23 -6.40 -102.42
N LYS A 2 -26.50 -6.70 -102.15
CA LYS A 2 -27.05 -7.63 -101.14
C LYS A 2 -26.76 -7.40 -99.63
N ASP A 3 -27.74 -6.77 -98.98
CA ASP A 3 -28.44 -7.33 -97.79
C ASP A 3 -29.00 -8.74 -98.16
N PRO A 4 -29.34 -9.74 -97.29
CA PRO A 4 -29.86 -9.56 -95.91
C PRO A 4 -29.77 -10.81 -94.96
N ARG A 5 -30.55 -10.75 -93.86
CA ARG A 5 -31.26 -11.85 -93.13
C ARG A 5 -30.55 -12.63 -92.02
N THR A 6 -31.02 -12.33 -90.81
CA THR A 6 -31.25 -13.25 -89.68
C THR A 6 -32.14 -14.45 -90.05
N PRO A 7 -31.91 -15.61 -89.38
CA PRO A 7 -32.99 -16.39 -88.74
C PRO A 7 -32.57 -16.81 -87.31
N SER A 8 -33.33 -16.55 -86.24
CA SER A 8 -34.54 -17.22 -85.73
C SER A 8 -34.35 -18.69 -85.28
N ARG A 9 -34.82 -18.96 -84.03
CA ARG A 9 -35.28 -20.25 -83.46
C ARG A 9 -34.17 -21.21 -83.01
N ARG A 10 -34.19 -21.88 -81.85
CA ARG A 10 -35.28 -22.32 -80.95
C ARG A 10 -34.68 -22.70 -79.59
N ALA A 11 -35.51 -22.54 -78.56
CA ALA A 11 -35.31 -23.01 -77.20
C ALA A 11 -35.01 -24.52 -77.10
N ARG A 12 -34.15 -24.91 -76.16
CA ARG A 12 -34.32 -26.14 -75.36
C ARG A 12 -33.85 -25.88 -73.92
N MET A 13 -34.78 -26.09 -72.99
CA MET A 13 -34.55 -26.32 -71.57
C MET A 13 -33.50 -27.43 -71.38
N ALA A 14 -32.67 -27.33 -70.34
CA ALA A 14 -32.85 -28.10 -69.11
C ALA A 14 -31.54 -28.28 -68.32
N VAL A 15 -31.60 -27.84 -67.06
CA VAL A 15 -31.10 -28.56 -65.86
C VAL A 15 -29.59 -28.53 -65.57
N ALA A 16 -29.27 -27.64 -64.62
CA ALA A 16 -28.51 -27.84 -63.38
C ALA A 16 -27.25 -28.74 -63.37
N LEU A 17 -26.13 -28.18 -62.88
CA LEU A 17 -25.64 -28.49 -61.53
C LEU A 17 -24.57 -27.48 -61.11
N ALA A 18 -24.53 -27.23 -59.80
CA ALA A 18 -23.76 -26.22 -59.07
C ALA A 18 -22.23 -26.35 -59.17
N PHE A 19 -21.51 -25.22 -59.03
CA PHE A 19 -20.58 -24.98 -57.91
C PHE A 19 -19.96 -23.55 -57.98
N THR A 20 -20.06 -22.84 -56.85
CA THR A 20 -19.11 -21.83 -56.29
C THR A 20 -18.58 -20.66 -57.13
N ALA A 21 -18.89 -19.42 -56.71
CA ALA A 21 -17.91 -18.49 -56.14
C ALA A 21 -18.56 -17.20 -55.61
N ALA A 22 -18.14 -16.85 -54.39
CA ALA A 22 -18.20 -15.61 -53.61
C ALA A 22 -18.87 -14.35 -54.21
N LEU A 23 -19.75 -13.73 -53.42
CA LEU A 23 -19.56 -12.38 -52.86
C LEU A 23 -20.69 -12.16 -51.82
N ALA A 24 -20.39 -12.36 -50.54
CA ALA A 24 -21.25 -11.92 -49.45
C ALA A 24 -20.45 -10.98 -48.56
N ALA A 25 -20.81 -9.71 -48.66
CA ALA A 25 -20.42 -8.66 -47.74
C ALA A 25 -20.92 -8.98 -46.33
N CYS A 26 -20.01 -8.89 -45.37
CA CYS A 26 -20.22 -8.83 -43.93
C CYS A 26 -18.84 -8.43 -43.38
N GLY A 27 -18.63 -7.49 -42.48
CA GLY A 27 -19.45 -6.70 -41.58
C GLY A 27 -18.47 -5.78 -40.84
N GLY A 28 -19.00 -4.83 -40.08
CA GLY A 28 -18.20 -3.80 -39.40
C GLY A 28 -17.07 -4.37 -38.54
N GLY A 29 -15.87 -3.85 -38.76
CA GLY A 29 -14.78 -3.94 -37.79
C GLY A 29 -14.91 -2.77 -36.84
N GLY A 30 -15.31 -3.06 -35.61
CA GLY A 30 -15.18 -2.10 -34.51
C GLY A 30 -13.69 -1.91 -34.25
N ASP A 31 -13.28 -0.66 -34.19
CA ASP A 31 -11.97 -0.29 -33.65
C ASP A 31 -11.99 -0.71 -32.18
N ASP A 32 -11.31 -1.82 -31.87
CA ASP A 32 -10.88 -2.15 -30.52
C ASP A 32 -9.87 -1.07 -30.11
N GLU A 33 -10.38 0.08 -29.69
CA GLU A 33 -9.71 0.93 -28.71
C GLU A 33 -9.33 -0.01 -27.58
N ALA A 34 -8.06 -0.36 -27.51
CA ALA A 34 -7.48 -1.07 -26.39
C ALA A 34 -7.96 -0.31 -25.15
N ALA A 35 -8.87 -0.92 -24.40
CA ALA A 35 -9.30 -0.38 -23.13
C ALA A 35 -8.03 -0.16 -22.35
N THR A 36 -7.61 1.10 -22.22
CA THR A 36 -6.72 1.49 -21.15
C THR A 36 -7.44 1.00 -19.92
N SER A 37 -6.96 -0.10 -19.33
CA SER A 37 -7.41 -0.59 -18.05
C SER A 37 -7.29 0.59 -17.10
N GLY A 38 -8.39 1.33 -16.93
CA GLY A 38 -8.49 2.31 -15.90
C GLY A 38 -8.25 1.52 -14.63
N SER A 39 -7.10 1.73 -14.00
CA SER A 39 -6.85 1.23 -12.66
C SER A 39 -8.05 1.67 -11.84
N GLY A 40 -8.96 0.75 -11.52
CA GLY A 40 -10.08 1.04 -10.66
C GLY A 40 -9.54 1.69 -9.40
N ALA A 41 -10.22 2.73 -8.91
CA ALA A 41 -9.74 3.45 -7.73
C ALA A 41 -9.48 2.45 -6.60
N THR A 42 -8.26 2.41 -6.08
CA THR A 42 -7.83 1.46 -5.06
C THR A 42 -8.00 2.06 -3.67
N ALA A 43 -7.78 1.25 -2.62
CA ALA A 43 -7.73 1.71 -1.23
C ALA A 43 -6.41 2.43 -0.89
N GLU A 44 -5.55 2.67 -1.88
CA GLU A 44 -4.23 3.25 -1.69
C GLU A 44 -4.31 4.66 -1.08
N GLY A 45 -3.45 4.90 -0.09
CA GLY A 45 -3.34 6.19 0.57
C GLY A 45 -2.97 6.08 2.05
N VAL A 46 -3.07 7.22 2.72
CA VAL A 46 -2.84 7.34 4.16
C VAL A 46 -4.11 7.81 4.85
N TYR A 47 -4.41 7.17 5.98
CA TYR A 47 -5.63 7.37 6.73
C TYR A 47 -5.30 7.49 8.22
N GLY A 48 -5.94 8.44 8.91
CA GLY A 48 -5.95 8.54 10.37
C GLY A 48 -7.35 8.28 10.88
N GLY A 49 -7.48 7.62 12.04
CA GLY A 49 -8.80 7.27 12.54
C GLY A 49 -8.85 6.69 13.93
N THR A 50 -10.01 6.17 14.27
CA THR A 50 -10.34 5.61 15.59
C THR A 50 -10.51 4.10 15.55
N LEU A 51 -10.21 3.46 16.67
CA LEU A 51 -10.43 2.03 16.91
C LEU A 51 -11.56 1.82 17.91
N THR A 52 -12.32 0.74 17.71
CA THR A 52 -13.38 0.28 18.63
C THR A 52 -13.14 -1.18 19.00
N GLY A 53 -13.25 -1.52 20.28
CA GLY A 53 -12.99 -2.88 20.77
C GLY A 53 -11.51 -3.21 21.00
N SER A 54 -10.66 -2.18 21.19
CA SER A 54 -9.24 -2.29 21.53
C SER A 54 -8.89 -1.39 22.72
N SER A 55 -7.79 -1.67 23.40
CA SER A 55 -7.20 -0.78 24.41
C SER A 55 -6.57 0.47 23.79
N SER A 56 -6.15 0.39 22.53
CA SER A 56 -5.76 1.54 21.73
C SER A 56 -6.99 2.15 21.07
N ASN A 57 -7.04 3.47 20.97
CA ASN A 57 -8.23 4.20 20.47
C ASN A 57 -7.99 4.91 19.14
N ALA A 58 -6.76 4.92 18.61
CA ALA A 58 -6.44 5.55 17.34
C ALA A 58 -5.46 4.72 16.51
N PHE A 59 -5.46 4.99 15.20
CA PHE A 59 -4.54 4.40 14.25
C PHE A 59 -4.09 5.39 13.17
N GLN A 60 -2.96 5.07 12.54
CA GLN A 60 -2.49 5.62 11.28
C GLN A 60 -2.20 4.48 10.33
N LEU A 61 -2.93 4.46 9.22
CA LEU A 61 -2.90 3.43 8.21
C LEU A 61 -2.27 3.97 6.93
N LEU A 62 -1.34 3.22 6.40
CA LEU A 62 -0.81 3.34 5.06
C LEU A 62 -1.26 2.12 4.25
N VAL A 63 -1.87 2.34 3.10
CA VAL A 63 -2.10 1.32 2.06
C VAL A 63 -1.28 1.73 0.84
N LEU A 64 -0.35 0.87 0.44
CA LEU A 64 0.57 1.08 -0.67
C LEU A 64 -0.05 0.69 -2.01
N GLU A 65 0.57 1.15 -3.11
CA GLU A 65 0.10 0.88 -4.48
C GLU A 65 0.03 -0.62 -4.83
N ASN A 66 0.80 -1.45 -4.13
CA ASN A 66 0.86 -2.89 -4.30
C ASN A 66 -0.14 -3.66 -3.39
N GLY A 67 -1.01 -2.95 -2.66
CA GLY A 67 -1.98 -3.54 -1.73
C GLY A 67 -1.39 -3.97 -0.38
N GLU A 68 -0.09 -3.77 -0.15
CA GLU A 68 0.49 -3.89 1.17
C GLU A 68 -0.02 -2.77 2.08
N PHE A 69 -0.27 -3.07 3.35
CA PHE A 69 -0.70 -2.09 4.32
C PHE A 69 0.08 -2.19 5.63
N TRP A 70 0.22 -1.03 6.27
CA TRP A 70 0.85 -0.85 7.57
C TRP A 70 -0.06 0.04 8.41
N ALA A 71 -0.56 -0.46 9.54
CA ALA A 71 -1.43 0.31 10.44
C ALA A 71 -0.81 0.40 11.83
N LEU A 72 -0.17 1.52 12.13
CA LEU A 72 0.34 1.78 13.48
C LEU A 72 -0.85 2.19 14.35
N TYR A 73 -0.98 1.58 15.52
CA TYR A 73 -2.05 1.87 16.46
C TYR A 73 -1.50 2.29 17.82
N GLY A 74 -2.31 3.02 18.56
CA GLY A 74 -1.96 3.43 19.91
C GLY A 74 -2.88 4.50 20.47
N ILE A 75 -2.29 5.40 21.25
CA ILE A 75 -3.01 6.43 22.00
C ILE A 75 -2.45 7.80 21.59
N PRO A 76 -3.27 8.69 21.02
CA PRO A 76 -2.84 10.04 20.70
C PRO A 76 -2.72 10.86 21.98
N SER A 77 -1.69 11.69 22.05
CA SER A 77 -1.58 12.80 23.00
C SER A 77 -1.92 14.12 22.30
N ALA A 78 -1.96 15.22 23.04
CA ALA A 78 -2.25 16.54 22.46
C ALA A 78 -1.25 16.98 21.37
N SER A 79 -0.04 16.42 21.34
CA SER A 79 1.03 16.84 20.43
C SER A 79 1.67 15.72 19.61
N THR A 80 1.43 14.44 19.94
CA THR A 80 2.09 13.30 19.31
C THR A 80 1.18 12.07 19.26
N PHE A 81 1.38 11.19 18.29
CA PHE A 81 0.76 9.88 18.28
C PHE A 81 1.68 8.83 18.93
N GLY A 82 1.31 8.35 20.12
CA GLY A 82 2.03 7.28 20.81
C GLY A 82 1.65 5.93 20.20
N VAL A 83 2.65 5.15 19.79
CA VAL A 83 2.48 3.86 19.13
C VAL A 83 2.65 2.74 20.14
N THR A 84 1.69 1.81 20.21
CA THR A 84 1.73 0.62 21.08
C THR A 84 1.91 -0.68 20.30
N GLY A 85 1.68 -0.64 18.98
CA GLY A 85 1.89 -1.75 18.07
C GLY A 85 1.53 -1.37 16.65
N PHE A 86 1.60 -2.34 15.74
CA PHE A 86 1.19 -2.12 14.36
C PHE A 86 0.68 -3.40 13.72
N LEU A 87 -0.20 -3.24 12.73
CA LEU A 87 -0.60 -4.29 11.81
C LEU A 87 0.19 -4.17 10.52
N GLN A 88 0.52 -5.31 9.93
CA GLN A 88 1.06 -5.36 8.58
C GLN A 88 0.44 -6.53 7.80
N GLY A 89 0.20 -6.34 6.51
CA GLY A 89 -0.33 -7.37 5.64
C GLY A 89 -0.43 -6.94 4.20
N ALA A 90 -0.91 -7.84 3.35
CA ALA A 90 -1.21 -7.57 1.96
C ALA A 90 -2.65 -7.94 1.66
N GLY A 91 -3.34 -7.03 0.97
CA GLY A 91 -4.72 -7.18 0.57
C GLY A 91 -4.98 -6.76 -0.87
N THR A 92 -6.23 -6.87 -1.27
CA THR A 92 -6.71 -6.57 -2.62
C THR A 92 -7.83 -5.54 -2.56
N SER A 93 -7.77 -4.56 -3.44
CA SER A 93 -8.84 -3.57 -3.64
C SER A 93 -9.74 -3.98 -4.80
N SER A 94 -11.04 -3.99 -4.58
CA SER A 94 -12.03 -4.22 -5.65
C SER A 94 -13.35 -3.57 -5.28
N ASN A 95 -13.91 -2.75 -6.19
CA ASN A 95 -15.25 -2.16 -6.07
C ASN A 95 -15.52 -1.52 -4.69
N GLY A 96 -14.60 -0.69 -4.18
CA GLY A 96 -14.75 -0.04 -2.88
C GLY A 96 -14.55 -0.94 -1.66
N THR A 97 -14.07 -2.18 -1.86
CA THR A 97 -13.76 -3.13 -0.78
C THR A 97 -12.28 -3.47 -0.76
N PHE A 98 -11.66 -3.47 0.42
CA PHE A 98 -10.29 -3.93 0.66
C PHE A 98 -10.30 -5.14 1.57
N THR A 99 -9.71 -6.25 1.13
CA THR A 99 -9.63 -7.49 1.91
C THR A 99 -8.20 -7.99 2.01
N ALA A 100 -7.77 -8.39 3.20
CA ALA A 100 -6.46 -8.99 3.45
C ALA A 100 -6.60 -10.25 4.30
N ALA A 101 -6.21 -11.41 3.75
CA ALA A 101 -6.16 -12.67 4.49
C ALA A 101 -4.85 -12.85 5.30
N SER A 102 -3.87 -11.98 5.05
CA SER A 102 -2.50 -12.12 5.54
C SER A 102 -2.14 -11.12 6.63
N THR A 103 -3.13 -10.59 7.35
CA THR A 103 -2.91 -9.59 8.42
C THR A 103 -2.15 -10.19 9.59
N LYS A 104 -1.14 -9.49 10.08
CA LYS A 104 -0.34 -9.83 11.25
C LYS A 104 -0.28 -8.63 12.19
N ASP A 105 -0.42 -8.89 13.49
CA ASP A 105 -0.32 -7.90 14.56
C ASP A 105 1.01 -8.05 15.31
N PHE A 106 1.79 -6.97 15.31
CA PHE A 106 3.13 -6.86 15.90
C PHE A 106 3.15 -6.05 17.21
N GLY A 107 2.00 -5.85 17.87
CA GLY A 107 1.96 -5.50 19.30
C GLY A 107 2.29 -6.67 20.23
N PHE A 108 2.51 -7.86 19.66
CA PHE A 108 2.82 -9.10 20.36
C PHE A 108 4.00 -9.78 19.69
N ILE A 109 4.75 -10.56 20.47
CA ILE A 109 5.84 -11.42 19.97
C ILE A 109 5.55 -12.85 20.44
N PRO A 110 5.33 -13.81 19.53
CA PRO A 110 5.30 -13.67 18.07
C PRO A 110 4.05 -12.92 17.56
N ALA A 111 4.10 -12.46 16.31
CA ALA A 111 3.00 -11.74 15.69
C ALA A 111 1.71 -12.58 15.59
N VAL A 112 0.58 -11.96 15.93
CA VAL A 112 -0.74 -12.63 15.96
C VAL A 112 -1.40 -12.55 14.59
N SER A 113 -1.96 -13.66 14.09
CA SER A 113 -2.59 -13.71 12.77
C SER A 113 -4.04 -13.23 12.82
N GLY A 114 -4.44 -12.49 11.79
CA GLY A 114 -5.81 -12.05 11.60
C GLY A 114 -6.17 -11.87 10.13
N THR A 115 -7.36 -11.33 9.89
CA THR A 115 -7.86 -10.97 8.57
C THR A 115 -8.48 -9.58 8.62
N THR A 116 -8.33 -8.81 7.55
CA THR A 116 -8.90 -7.46 7.43
C THR A 116 -9.96 -7.46 6.35
N ASN A 117 -11.11 -6.86 6.64
CA ASN A 117 -12.14 -6.54 5.65
C ASN A 117 -12.59 -5.10 5.87
N ALA A 118 -12.58 -4.30 4.82
CA ALA A 118 -12.91 -2.89 4.88
C ALA A 118 -13.63 -2.42 3.61
N SER A 119 -14.40 -1.36 3.77
CA SER A 119 -14.91 -0.55 2.67
C SER A 119 -14.12 0.75 2.59
N TYR A 120 -13.86 1.24 1.39
CA TYR A 120 -13.16 2.51 1.15
C TYR A 120 -13.90 3.35 0.10
N ASN A 121 -13.70 4.66 0.20
CA ASN A 121 -14.05 5.61 -0.84
C ASN A 121 -12.79 6.39 -1.22
N ALA A 122 -12.24 6.11 -2.40
CA ALA A 122 -10.99 6.71 -2.86
C ALA A 122 -11.10 8.23 -3.06
N SER A 123 -12.25 8.71 -3.52
CA SER A 123 -12.50 10.15 -3.73
C SER A 123 -12.64 10.91 -2.42
N ALA A 124 -13.35 10.33 -1.45
CA ALA A 124 -13.52 10.91 -0.12
C ALA A 124 -12.31 10.65 0.81
N LYS A 125 -11.36 9.81 0.38
CA LYS A 125 -10.22 9.33 1.17
C LYS A 125 -10.66 8.79 2.54
N THR A 126 -11.70 7.96 2.54
CA THR A 126 -12.19 7.27 3.75
C THR A 126 -12.01 5.76 3.66
N ILE A 127 -11.82 5.13 4.81
CA ILE A 127 -11.75 3.67 4.93
C ILE A 127 -12.29 3.24 6.30
N ALA A 128 -13.14 2.23 6.33
CA ALA A 128 -13.70 1.70 7.56
C ALA A 128 -13.92 0.19 7.44
N GLY A 129 -13.76 -0.52 8.53
CA GLY A 129 -13.83 -1.97 8.49
C GLY A 129 -13.52 -2.63 9.82
N THR A 130 -13.15 -3.90 9.73
CA THR A 130 -12.87 -4.75 10.88
C THR A 130 -11.62 -5.57 10.63
N VAL A 131 -10.79 -5.70 11.67
CA VAL A 131 -9.74 -6.72 11.75
C VAL A 131 -10.23 -7.84 12.66
N ARG A 132 -10.23 -9.07 12.16
CA ARG A 132 -10.68 -10.26 12.88
C ARG A 132 -9.46 -11.08 13.31
N PHE A 133 -9.38 -11.36 14.60
CA PHE A 133 -8.43 -12.27 15.23
C PHE A 133 -9.18 -13.46 15.83
N ALA A 134 -8.44 -14.47 16.29
CA ALA A 134 -9.04 -15.59 17.02
C ALA A 134 -9.69 -15.15 18.35
N SER A 135 -9.15 -14.10 18.99
CA SER A 135 -9.61 -13.56 20.27
C SER A 135 -10.82 -12.63 20.15
N GLY A 136 -11.17 -12.16 18.95
CA GLY A 136 -12.22 -11.17 18.76
C GLY A 136 -12.05 -10.34 17.50
N SER A 137 -12.71 -9.18 17.47
CA SER A 137 -12.68 -8.28 16.31
C SER A 137 -12.53 -6.84 16.76
N VAL A 138 -11.68 -6.09 16.06
CA VAL A 138 -11.47 -4.66 16.28
C VAL A 138 -12.04 -3.91 15.08
N GLY A 139 -12.97 -3.01 15.34
CA GLY A 139 -13.52 -2.11 14.33
C GLY A 139 -12.61 -0.89 14.15
N PHE A 140 -12.55 -0.36 12.93
CA PHE A 140 -11.82 0.87 12.64
C PHE A 140 -12.59 1.74 11.65
N SER A 141 -12.42 3.05 11.79
CA SER A 141 -12.93 4.04 10.85
C SER A 141 -11.93 5.17 10.73
N GLY A 142 -11.54 5.50 9.50
CA GLY A 142 -10.53 6.49 9.21
C GLY A 142 -10.85 7.34 7.98
N GLY A 143 -10.18 8.47 7.94
CA GLY A 143 -10.23 9.44 6.84
C GLY A 143 -8.87 10.13 6.69
N PRO A 144 -8.81 11.30 6.06
CA PRO A 144 -7.59 12.10 6.04
C PRO A 144 -7.06 12.34 7.46
N ILE A 145 -5.73 12.29 7.66
CA ILE A 145 -5.13 12.58 8.97
C ILE A 145 -5.47 14.03 9.34
N ALA A 146 -6.20 14.20 10.43
CA ALA A 146 -6.64 15.51 10.91
C ALA A 146 -5.43 16.43 11.20
N GLY A 147 -5.45 17.64 10.64
CA GLY A 147 -4.40 18.64 10.85
C GLY A 147 -3.06 18.34 10.17
N SER A 148 -2.98 17.29 9.34
CA SER A 148 -1.76 16.96 8.60
C SER A 148 -1.76 17.60 7.21
N LEU A 149 -0.61 18.13 6.80
CA LEU A 149 -0.35 18.56 5.41
C LEU A 149 0.26 17.44 4.56
N TYR A 150 0.28 16.21 5.08
CA TYR A 150 0.83 15.08 4.36
C TYR A 150 0.03 14.78 3.10
N SER A 151 0.71 14.79 1.96
CA SER A 151 0.20 14.29 0.70
C SER A 151 0.86 12.96 0.39
N TYR A 152 0.07 11.91 0.22
CA TYR A 152 0.58 10.60 -0.18
C TYR A 152 1.05 10.60 -1.65
N ASP A 153 0.43 11.43 -2.50
CA ASP A 153 0.68 11.49 -3.94
C ASP A 153 1.89 12.39 -4.32
N SER A 154 2.58 12.97 -3.34
CA SER A 154 3.85 13.68 -3.56
C SER A 154 5.05 12.76 -3.35
N ALA A 155 6.18 13.03 -4.00
CA ALA A 155 7.41 12.28 -3.76
C ALA A 155 7.98 12.52 -2.35
N ALA A 156 8.41 11.45 -1.68
CA ALA A 156 9.14 11.55 -0.43
C ALA A 156 10.51 12.23 -0.63
N SER A 157 10.91 13.10 0.30
CA SER A 157 12.21 13.78 0.27
C SER A 157 13.11 13.35 1.43
N LEU A 158 14.34 12.94 1.14
CA LEU A 158 15.32 12.62 2.17
C LEU A 158 15.57 13.77 3.14
N SER A 159 15.45 15.03 2.70
CA SER A 159 15.62 16.19 3.57
C SER A 159 14.61 16.22 4.72
N THR A 160 13.43 15.62 4.56
CA THR A 160 12.39 15.55 5.60
C THR A 160 12.80 14.64 6.75
N VAL A 161 13.53 13.56 6.46
CA VAL A 161 13.93 12.54 7.44
C VAL A 161 15.40 12.61 7.83
N ALA A 162 16.25 13.30 7.07
CA ALA A 162 17.68 13.45 7.35
C ALA A 162 17.94 14.11 8.71
N GLY A 163 19.05 13.76 9.34
CA GLY A 163 19.50 14.28 10.63
C GLY A 163 19.24 13.32 11.80
N THR A 164 19.36 13.86 13.01
CA THR A 164 19.21 13.09 14.25
C THR A 164 17.78 13.18 14.78
N TRP A 165 17.27 12.04 15.26
CA TRP A 165 15.97 11.86 15.88
C TRP A 165 16.14 11.17 17.23
N ILE A 166 15.38 11.62 18.22
CA ILE A 166 15.12 10.83 19.43
C ILE A 166 13.73 10.26 19.28
N THR A 167 13.66 8.93 19.25
CA THR A 167 12.43 8.18 19.02
C THR A 167 12.18 7.24 20.20
N THR A 168 10.97 6.70 20.27
CA THR A 168 10.54 5.71 21.24
C THR A 168 10.14 4.43 20.49
N GLY A 169 10.68 3.29 20.92
CA GLY A 169 10.31 1.98 20.40
C GLY A 169 9.05 1.41 21.05
N LEU A 170 8.58 0.27 20.54
CA LEU A 170 7.35 -0.38 21.04
C LEU A 170 7.45 -0.83 22.51
N THR A 171 8.67 -1.05 23.04
CA THR A 171 8.86 -1.41 24.45
C THR A 171 9.02 -0.18 25.35
N GLY A 172 8.85 1.03 24.80
CA GLY A 172 9.01 2.30 25.51
C GLY A 172 10.46 2.77 25.64
N GLU A 173 11.41 2.03 25.06
CA GLU A 173 12.82 2.38 25.07
C GLU A 173 13.12 3.57 24.16
N SER A 174 14.11 4.39 24.53
CA SER A 174 14.54 5.47 23.66
C SER A 174 15.50 4.93 22.59
N VAL A 175 15.31 5.36 21.35
CA VAL A 175 16.17 5.02 20.22
C VAL A 175 16.66 6.32 19.57
N THR A 176 17.97 6.52 19.60
CA THR A 176 18.63 7.62 18.87
C THR A 176 18.89 7.15 17.46
N LEU A 177 18.34 7.84 16.47
CA LEU A 177 18.45 7.52 15.04
C LEU A 177 19.15 8.68 14.32
N SER A 178 20.14 8.38 13.49
CA SER A 178 20.84 9.36 12.66
C SER A 178 20.78 8.95 11.20
N ILE A 179 20.18 9.79 10.34
CA ILE A 179 19.99 9.53 8.91
C ILE A 179 20.84 10.50 8.08
N ALA A 180 21.68 9.95 7.20
CA ALA A 180 22.51 10.73 6.28
C ALA A 180 21.66 11.35 5.15
N ALA A 181 21.82 12.66 4.92
CA ALA A 181 21.00 13.41 3.96
C ALA A 181 21.19 12.97 2.50
N SER A 182 22.39 12.54 2.12
CA SER A 182 22.74 12.23 0.73
C SER A 182 22.43 10.80 0.31
N THR A 183 22.42 9.86 1.25
CA THR A 183 22.31 8.42 0.96
C THR A 183 21.12 7.75 1.63
N GLY A 184 20.48 8.40 2.61
CA GLY A 184 19.47 7.77 3.46
C GLY A 184 20.03 6.66 4.35
N ALA A 185 21.35 6.43 4.35
CA ALA A 185 21.98 5.48 5.27
C ALA A 185 21.81 5.96 6.70
N PHE A 186 21.52 5.03 7.61
CA PHE A 186 21.30 5.36 9.01
C PHE A 186 22.00 4.41 9.96
N THR A 187 22.24 4.93 11.16
CA THR A 187 22.59 4.17 12.35
C THR A 187 21.61 4.52 13.46
N ALA A 188 21.25 3.55 14.28
CA ALA A 188 20.46 3.78 15.48
C ALA A 188 20.98 3.01 16.68
N SER A 189 20.75 3.55 17.87
CA SER A 189 21.11 2.92 19.14
C SER A 189 19.96 3.06 20.13
N SER A 190 19.53 1.93 20.67
CA SER A 190 18.55 1.84 21.75
C SER A 190 19.20 2.05 23.10
N SER A 191 18.47 2.65 24.05
CA SER A 191 18.84 2.74 25.47
C SER A 191 19.02 1.37 26.15
N LEU A 192 18.55 0.29 25.53
CA LEU A 192 18.77 -1.10 25.95
C LEU A 192 20.06 -1.71 25.38
N GLY A 193 20.87 -0.95 24.64
CA GLY A 193 22.16 -1.38 24.09
C GLY A 193 22.10 -2.09 22.74
N CYS A 194 20.92 -2.22 22.12
CA CYS A 194 20.80 -2.73 20.76
C CYS A 194 21.14 -1.65 19.72
N ASN A 195 21.97 -2.00 18.74
CA ASN A 195 22.33 -1.13 17.63
C ASN A 195 21.68 -1.61 16.33
N PHE A 196 21.40 -0.68 15.42
CA PHE A 196 20.80 -0.93 14.13
C PHE A 196 21.53 -0.13 13.06
N ALA A 197 21.63 -0.67 11.85
CA ALA A 197 22.12 0.06 10.70
C ALA A 197 21.32 -0.31 9.46
N GLY A 198 21.18 0.62 8.53
CA GLY A 198 20.32 0.39 7.37
C GLY A 198 20.19 1.58 6.43
N THR A 199 19.11 1.58 5.66
CA THR A 199 18.75 2.68 4.76
C THR A 199 17.27 3.05 4.88
N VAL A 200 16.98 4.34 4.70
CA VAL A 200 15.63 4.89 4.51
C VAL A 200 15.65 5.63 3.17
N LEU A 201 14.96 5.10 2.16
CA LEU A 201 15.01 5.61 0.79
C LEU A 201 13.60 5.92 0.27
N PRO A 202 13.40 7.03 -0.47
CA PRO A 202 12.12 7.31 -1.12
C PRO A 202 11.64 6.11 -1.93
N ARG A 203 10.35 5.79 -1.82
CA ARG A 203 9.76 4.67 -2.54
C ARG A 203 9.81 4.92 -4.05
N PRO A 204 10.22 3.93 -4.87
CA PRO A 204 10.32 4.10 -6.33
C PRO A 204 9.00 4.48 -7.03
N SER A 205 7.85 4.20 -6.42
CA SER A 205 6.54 4.58 -6.95
C SER A 205 6.29 6.09 -6.95
N GLY A 206 7.18 6.90 -6.35
CA GLY A 206 7.03 8.35 -6.27
C GLY A 206 6.02 8.82 -5.23
N LYS A 207 5.54 7.91 -4.37
CA LYS A 207 4.65 8.21 -3.24
C LYS A 207 5.44 8.72 -2.04
N ASN A 208 4.77 9.39 -1.11
CA ASN A 208 5.41 10.04 0.04
C ASN A 208 5.75 9.05 1.16
N VAL A 209 6.32 7.91 0.79
CA VAL A 209 6.70 6.83 1.68
C VAL A 209 8.16 6.54 1.45
N PHE A 210 8.87 6.16 2.50
CA PHE A 210 10.21 5.61 2.39
C PHE A 210 10.16 4.10 2.57
N ASN A 211 10.93 3.38 1.77
CA ASN A 211 11.28 2.00 2.04
C ASN A 211 12.41 1.99 3.09
N VAL A 212 12.29 1.10 4.06
CA VAL A 212 13.28 0.92 5.12
C VAL A 212 13.85 -0.48 5.01
N SER A 213 15.17 -0.57 5.04
CA SER A 213 15.90 -1.81 5.24
C SER A 213 16.84 -1.64 6.42
N LEU A 214 16.92 -2.64 7.29
CA LEU A 214 17.83 -2.59 8.43
C LEU A 214 18.39 -3.95 8.78
N THR A 215 19.53 -3.92 9.47
CA THR A 215 20.16 -5.06 10.11
C THR A 215 20.34 -4.76 11.58
N PHE A 216 19.92 -5.70 12.41
CA PHE A 216 20.15 -5.65 13.85
C PHE A 216 21.60 -5.98 14.13
N GLY A 217 22.20 -5.26 15.08
CA GLY A 217 23.53 -5.57 15.60
C GLY A 217 23.56 -6.91 16.35
N PRO A 218 24.71 -7.22 16.99
CA PRO A 218 24.81 -8.40 17.87
C PRO A 218 23.93 -8.27 19.12
N ALA A 219 23.96 -9.28 19.99
CA ALA A 219 23.34 -9.20 21.32
C ALA A 219 23.75 -7.88 22.03
N PRO A 220 22.82 -7.18 22.71
CA PRO A 220 21.54 -7.66 23.24
C PRO A 220 20.31 -7.43 22.33
N CYS A 221 20.50 -7.20 21.02
CA CYS A 221 19.36 -7.08 20.10
C CYS A 221 18.43 -8.30 20.14
N ALA A 222 17.11 -8.09 20.05
CA ALA A 222 16.12 -9.17 20.06
C ALA A 222 16.26 -10.13 18.86
N LEU A 223 16.80 -9.63 17.74
CA LEU A 223 17.06 -10.39 16.52
C LEU A 223 18.53 -10.27 16.09
N PRO A 224 19.51 -10.81 16.83
CA PRO A 224 20.93 -10.55 16.57
C PRO A 224 21.35 -10.88 15.13
N GLY A 225 21.92 -9.90 14.43
CA GLY A 225 22.44 -10.06 13.06
C GLY A 225 21.38 -10.28 11.97
N GLN A 226 20.09 -10.29 12.31
CA GLN A 226 19.02 -10.51 11.34
C GLN A 226 18.70 -9.23 10.57
N ALA A 227 18.06 -9.40 9.41
CA ALA A 227 17.55 -8.29 8.61
C ALA A 227 16.05 -8.10 8.81
N ALA A 228 15.60 -6.85 8.70
CA ALA A 228 14.20 -6.48 8.65
C ALA A 228 13.96 -5.42 7.58
N ALA A 229 12.74 -5.36 7.08
CA ALA A 229 12.31 -4.40 6.08
C ALA A 229 10.92 -3.86 6.41
N GLY A 230 10.63 -2.67 5.90
CA GLY A 230 9.31 -2.06 6.05
C GLY A 230 9.27 -0.64 5.50
N ILE A 231 8.58 0.23 6.22
CA ILE A 231 8.25 1.58 5.76
C ILE A 231 8.65 2.65 6.78
N ALA A 232 8.82 3.86 6.27
CA ALA A 232 8.76 5.06 7.08
C ALA A 232 7.87 6.12 6.43
N VAL A 233 7.20 6.89 7.28
CA VAL A 233 6.39 8.05 6.89
C VAL A 233 6.76 9.19 7.81
N ALA A 234 6.97 10.37 7.23
CA ALA A 234 7.22 11.60 7.98
C ALA A 234 6.21 12.66 7.56
N TYR A 235 5.59 13.31 8.53
CA TYR A 235 4.57 14.33 8.28
C TYR A 235 4.58 15.44 9.33
N PRO A 236 4.22 16.68 8.96
CA PRO A 236 4.08 17.77 9.90
C PRO A 236 2.90 17.53 10.84
N VAL A 237 3.08 17.80 12.12
CA VAL A 237 2.02 17.81 13.14
C VAL A 237 1.65 19.24 13.52
N GLY A 238 0.47 19.45 14.09
CA GLY A 238 -0.07 20.79 14.40
C GLY A 238 0.78 21.67 15.32
N THR A 239 1.82 21.12 15.95
CA THR A 239 2.79 21.87 16.77
C THR A 239 3.94 22.50 15.96
N GLY A 240 3.97 22.33 14.64
CA GLY A 240 5.05 22.79 13.77
C GLY A 240 6.27 21.85 13.73
N GLN A 241 6.24 20.77 14.49
CA GLN A 241 7.21 19.67 14.43
C GLN A 241 6.87 18.70 13.28
N THR A 242 7.82 17.86 12.91
CA THR A 242 7.64 16.72 12.02
C THR A 242 7.60 15.45 12.86
N GLN A 243 6.56 14.63 12.69
CA GLN A 243 6.50 13.28 13.25
C GLN A 243 7.08 12.29 12.26
N LEU A 244 7.97 11.41 12.73
CA LEU A 244 8.51 10.27 12.00
C LEU A 244 7.92 8.99 12.58
N LEU A 245 7.39 8.14 11.72
CA LEU A 245 6.96 6.78 12.00
C LEU A 245 7.77 5.82 11.15
N VAL A 246 8.33 4.79 11.80
CA VAL A 246 9.04 3.70 11.12
C VAL A 246 8.50 2.39 11.64
N ALA A 247 8.20 1.44 10.76
CA ALA A 247 7.81 0.08 11.15
C ALA A 247 8.50 -0.92 10.23
N VAL A 248 9.01 -2.01 10.80
CA VAL A 248 9.71 -3.07 10.07
C VAL A 248 9.32 -4.46 10.59
N THR A 249 9.46 -5.46 9.74
CA THR A 249 9.25 -6.86 10.07
C THR A 249 10.42 -7.71 9.57
N ASP A 250 10.68 -8.82 10.25
CA ASP A 250 11.53 -9.88 9.71
C ASP A 250 10.88 -10.52 8.46
N ALA A 251 11.67 -11.25 7.67
CA ALA A 251 11.20 -11.85 6.43
C ALA A 251 10.06 -12.86 6.64
N SER A 252 10.05 -13.56 7.79
CA SER A 252 9.00 -14.51 8.18
C SER A 252 7.75 -13.84 8.75
N ARG A 253 7.76 -12.52 8.97
CA ARG A 253 6.65 -11.74 9.55
C ARG A 253 6.21 -12.33 10.90
N THR A 254 7.19 -12.77 11.69
CA THR A 254 7.03 -13.34 13.03
C THR A 254 7.42 -12.36 14.11
N VAL A 255 8.35 -11.45 13.82
CA VAL A 255 8.83 -10.42 14.72
C VAL A 255 8.89 -9.09 13.96
N GLY A 256 8.53 -8.01 14.64
CA GLY A 256 8.55 -6.68 14.07
C GLY A 256 8.79 -5.64 15.16
N THR A 257 9.22 -4.46 14.73
CA THR A 257 9.40 -3.31 15.62
C THR A 257 8.99 -2.04 14.91
N ALA A 258 8.63 -1.03 15.68
CA ALA A 258 8.36 0.30 15.20
C ALA A 258 8.99 1.32 16.14
N ILE A 259 9.36 2.47 15.59
CA ILE A 259 9.80 3.64 16.34
C ILE A 259 8.99 4.86 15.92
N VAL A 260 8.75 5.74 16.89
CA VAL A 260 8.06 7.02 16.68
C VAL A 260 8.83 8.15 17.35
N GLY A 261 8.95 9.28 16.67
CA GLY A 261 9.52 10.49 17.27
C GLY A 261 9.06 11.76 16.60
N VAL A 262 9.35 12.90 17.23
CA VAL A 262 9.07 14.23 16.70
C VAL A 262 10.33 15.09 16.70
N ARG A 263 10.43 16.02 15.75
CA ARG A 263 11.50 16.99 15.63
C ARG A 263 11.01 18.32 15.08
#